data_AF-A0A841PZD2-F1
#
_entry.id   AF-A0A841PZD2-F1
#
_cell.length_a   1.000
_cell.length_b   1.000
_cell.length_c   1.000
_cell.angle_alpha   90.00
_cell.angle_beta   90.00
_cell.angle_gamma   90.00
#
_symmetry.space_group_name_H-M   'P 1'
#
loop_
_entity.id
_entity.type
_entity.pdbx_description
1 polymer ?
#
loop_
_entity_poly.entity_id
_entity_poly.type
_entity_poly.pdbx_seq_one_letter_code
_entity_poly.pdbx_strand_id
1 'polypeptide(L)'
;MRRRAQWMRYQTRIDPTRLVFLDETWVKTNMAPLRGWGVRGKRLMAHAPYGHWKTMTFIAALRHDRVEAPWVIDGPINAQAFRVYVETELIKTLKPGDIDNLGSHKGQAVRDIVRAAGARLFFLPPYSPDLNPCMDGSCGSRVSGRIW
;
A
#
# COMPACT_ATOMS: atom_id res chain seq x y z
N MET A 1 -10.30 -14.03 -18.92
CA MET A 1 -9.61 -15.31 -18.64
C MET A 1 -8.19 -15.40 -19.22
N ARG A 2 -7.92 -15.12 -20.51
CA ARG A 2 -6.57 -15.28 -21.11
C ARG A 2 -5.43 -14.50 -20.43
N ARG A 3 -5.62 -13.21 -20.13
CA ARG A 3 -4.60 -12.37 -19.47
C ARG A 3 -4.18 -12.87 -18.07
N ARG A 4 -5.14 -13.43 -17.32
CA ARG A 4 -4.90 -13.99 -16.00
C ARG A 4 -4.11 -15.31 -16.06
N ALA A 5 -4.46 -16.20 -16.98
CA ALA A 5 -3.71 -17.44 -17.20
C ALA A 5 -2.27 -17.16 -17.71
N GLN A 6 -2.11 -16.15 -18.57
CA GLN A 6 -0.80 -15.68 -19.01
C GLN A 6 0.03 -15.11 -17.85
N TRP A 7 -0.61 -14.34 -16.95
CA TRP A 7 0.02 -13.86 -15.72
C TRP A 7 0.47 -15.00 -14.81
N MET A 8 -0.39 -15.99 -14.54
CA MET A 8 -0.03 -17.13 -13.67
C MET A 8 1.13 -17.96 -14.23
N ARG A 9 1.31 -17.97 -15.56
CA ARG A 9 2.46 -18.62 -16.22
C ARG A 9 3.72 -17.76 -16.18
N TYR A 10 3.57 -16.44 -16.10
CA TYR A 10 4.69 -15.51 -16.11
C TYR A 10 5.20 -15.21 -14.69
N GLN A 11 4.35 -15.32 -13.66
CA GLN A 11 4.72 -15.08 -12.25
C GLN A 11 5.91 -15.94 -11.81
N THR A 12 5.99 -17.19 -12.28
CA THR A 12 7.07 -18.13 -11.90
C THR A 12 8.42 -17.76 -12.50
N ARG A 13 8.45 -16.80 -13.44
CA ARG A 13 9.67 -16.28 -14.06
C ARG A 13 10.13 -14.96 -13.44
N ILE A 14 9.35 -14.40 -12.52
CA ILE A 14 9.68 -13.15 -11.85
C ILE A 14 10.30 -13.49 -10.51
N ASP A 15 11.49 -12.93 -10.26
CA ASP A 15 12.13 -12.94 -8.95
C ASP A 15 11.27 -12.12 -7.96
N PRO A 16 10.69 -12.74 -6.91
CA PRO A 16 9.82 -12.04 -5.96
C PRO A 16 10.50 -10.89 -5.23
N THR A 17 11.83 -10.90 -5.11
CA THR A 17 12.59 -9.85 -4.43
C THR A 17 12.56 -8.51 -5.16
N ARG A 18 12.27 -8.55 -6.47
CA ARG A 18 12.17 -7.38 -7.35
C ARG A 18 10.76 -6.80 -7.42
N LEU A 19 9.77 -7.49 -6.88
CA LEU A 19 8.38 -7.02 -6.91
C LEU A 19 8.17 -5.91 -5.88
N VAL A 20 7.59 -4.81 -6.34
CA VAL A 20 7.17 -3.67 -5.54
C VAL A 20 5.68 -3.46 -5.75
N PHE A 21 4.90 -3.63 -4.69
CA PHE A 21 3.46 -3.42 -4.71
C PHE A 21 3.12 -2.13 -3.98
N LEU A 22 2.55 -1.15 -4.69
CA LEU A 22 2.00 0.02 -4.02
C LEU A 22 0.60 -0.27 -3.52
N ASP A 23 0.38 0.02 -2.25
CA ASP A 23 -0.93 -0.12 -1.61
C ASP A 23 -1.39 1.21 -1.02
N GLU A 24 -2.69 1.45 -1.10
CA GLU A 24 -3.37 2.61 -0.54
C GLU A 24 -4.41 2.11 0.47
N THR A 25 -4.24 2.48 1.73
CA THR A 25 -5.18 2.13 2.80
C THR A 25 -5.66 3.39 3.50
N TRP A 26 -6.97 3.46 3.74
CA TRP A 26 -7.58 4.50 4.55
C TRP A 26 -7.36 4.23 6.03
N VAL A 27 -6.73 5.16 6.73
CA VAL A 27 -6.58 5.13 8.19
C VAL A 27 -7.60 6.08 8.80
N LYS A 28 -8.49 5.53 9.63
CA LYS A 28 -9.41 6.35 10.43
C LYS A 28 -8.77 6.62 11.78
N THR A 29 -8.87 7.86 12.26
CA THR A 29 -8.40 8.21 13.62
C THR A 29 -9.27 7.64 14.74
N ASN A 30 -10.34 6.90 14.41
CA ASN A 30 -11.16 6.16 15.37
C ASN A 30 -10.54 4.79 15.70
N MET A 31 -9.36 4.79 16.31
CA MET A 31 -8.70 3.57 16.81
C MET A 31 -8.81 3.47 18.33
N ALA A 32 -9.98 3.81 18.89
CA ALA A 32 -10.27 3.53 20.29
C ALA A 32 -10.84 2.12 20.43
N PRO A 33 -10.28 1.26 21.30
CA PRO A 33 -10.84 -0.06 21.53
C PRO A 33 -12.27 0.06 22.09
N LEU A 34 -13.24 -0.53 21.38
CA LEU A 34 -14.65 -0.55 21.80
C LEU A 34 -14.87 -1.42 23.05
N ARG A 35 -13.92 -2.30 23.35
CA ARG A 35 -13.97 -3.26 24.47
C ARG A 35 -12.56 -3.44 25.03
N GLY A 36 -12.48 -3.68 26.33
CA GLY A 36 -11.24 -4.01 27.03
C GLY A 36 -11.51 -4.93 28.22
N TRP A 37 -10.46 -5.53 28.76
CA TRP A 37 -10.54 -6.42 29.91
C TRP A 37 -10.28 -5.65 31.21
N GLY A 38 -11.05 -5.95 32.25
CA GLY A 38 -10.95 -5.28 33.54
C GLY A 38 -11.38 -6.17 34.69
N VAL A 39 -11.10 -5.73 35.92
CA VAL A 39 -11.46 -6.47 37.13
C VAL A 39 -12.99 -6.62 37.22
N ARG A 40 -13.47 -7.85 37.48
CA ARG A 40 -14.90 -8.15 37.60
C ARG A 40 -15.55 -7.24 38.64
N GLY A 41 -16.63 -6.57 38.26
CA GLY A 41 -17.38 -5.64 39.12
C GLY A 41 -16.84 -4.20 39.14
N LYS A 42 -15.75 -3.89 38.43
CA LYS A 42 -15.24 -2.51 38.30
C LYS A 42 -15.44 -1.99 36.88
N ARG A 43 -15.86 -0.72 36.77
CA ARG A 43 -15.97 -0.02 35.48
C ARG A 43 -14.58 0.18 34.88
N LEU A 44 -14.39 -0.26 33.64
CA LEU A 44 -13.19 0.06 32.87
C LEU A 44 -13.26 1.51 32.39
N MET A 45 -12.37 2.35 32.88
CA MET A 45 -12.21 3.72 32.40
C MET A 45 -11.22 3.73 31.24
N ALA A 46 -11.68 4.17 30.06
CA ALA A 46 -10.85 4.32 28.87
C ALA A 46 -11.05 5.72 28.28
N HIS A 47 -10.01 6.23 27.64
CA HIS A 47 -10.03 7.53 26.98
C HIS A 47 -10.04 7.31 25.47
N ALA A 48 -10.91 8.03 24.78
CA ALA A 48 -10.96 8.06 23.33
C ALA A 48 -10.69 9.50 22.85
N PRO A 49 -10.03 9.69 21.70
CA PRO A 49 -9.83 11.01 21.13
C PRO A 49 -11.20 11.67 20.85
N TYR A 50 -11.36 12.91 21.33
CA TYR A 50 -12.56 13.72 21.17
C TYR A 50 -12.37 14.70 19.99
N GLY A 51 -13.24 14.66 18.98
CA GLY A 51 -13.19 15.57 17.83
C GLY A 51 -13.84 15.01 16.55
N HIS A 52 -13.83 15.81 15.48
CA HIS A 52 -14.26 15.37 14.16
C HIS A 52 -13.26 14.36 13.59
N TRP A 53 -13.77 13.18 13.23
CA TRP A 53 -13.00 12.10 12.64
C TRP A 53 -12.36 12.54 11.33
N LYS A 54 -11.05 12.35 11.20
CA LYS A 54 -10.34 12.55 9.93
C LYS A 54 -10.05 11.19 9.33
N THR A 55 -10.37 11.05 8.05
CA THR A 55 -9.88 9.93 7.25
C THR A 55 -8.55 10.39 6.65
N MET A 56 -7.48 9.69 7.00
CA MET A 56 -6.16 9.88 6.40
C MET A 56 -5.94 8.81 5.35
N THR A 57 -5.23 9.14 4.28
CA THR A 57 -4.74 8.16 3.32
C THR A 57 -3.32 7.78 3.69
N PHE A 58 -3.08 6.49 3.89
CA PHE A 58 -1.76 5.91 3.99
C PHE A 58 -1.40 5.24 2.67
N ILE A 59 -0.23 5.56 2.14
CA ILE A 59 0.34 4.89 0.98
C ILE A 59 1.73 4.36 1.34
N ALA A 60 2.03 3.15 0.87
CA ALA A 60 3.36 2.58 1.01
C ALA A 60 3.69 1.59 -0.11
N ALA A 61 4.97 1.36 -0.31
CA ALA A 61 5.49 0.28 -1.14
C ALA A 61 5.69 -0.98 -0.28
N LEU A 62 5.08 -2.09 -0.67
CA LEU A 62 5.25 -3.39 -0.08
C LEU A 62 6.18 -4.24 -0.94
N ARG A 63 7.26 -4.70 -0.33
CA ARG A 63 8.14 -5.74 -0.87
C ARG A 63 7.88 -7.06 -0.14
N HIS A 64 8.47 -8.14 -0.65
CA HIS A 64 8.32 -9.47 -0.06
C HIS A 64 8.73 -9.55 1.42
N ASP A 65 9.70 -8.73 1.86
CA ASP A 65 10.31 -8.76 3.19
C ASP A 65 9.98 -7.54 4.07
N ARG A 66 9.59 -6.41 3.47
CA ARG A 66 9.43 -5.13 4.20
C ARG A 66 8.46 -4.15 3.55
N VAL A 67 8.08 -3.14 4.34
CA VAL A 67 7.34 -1.95 3.89
C VAL A 67 8.34 -0.81 3.69
N GLU A 68 8.21 -0.07 2.60
CA GLU A 68 9.07 1.04 2.18
C GLU A 68 8.22 2.24 1.75
N ALA A 69 8.85 3.42 1.65
CA ALA A 69 8.22 4.67 1.24
C ALA A 69 6.85 4.94 1.91
N PRO A 70 6.70 4.86 3.24
CA PRO A 70 5.43 5.19 3.87
C PRO A 70 5.15 6.68 3.76
N TRP A 71 3.93 7.04 3.36
CA TRP A 71 3.47 8.42 3.36
C TRP A 71 2.02 8.51 3.84
N VAL A 72 1.74 9.52 4.66
CA VAL A 72 0.42 9.77 5.25
C VAL A 72 -0.06 11.15 4.82
N ILE A 73 -1.28 11.21 4.32
CA ILE A 73 -1.91 12.44 3.83
C ILE A 73 -3.26 12.62 4.53
N ASP A 74 -3.58 13.87 4.89
CA ASP A 74 -4.91 14.23 5.35
C ASP A 74 -5.88 14.28 4.16
N GLY A 75 -6.85 13.35 4.13
CA GLY A 75 -7.85 13.27 3.06
C GLY A 75 -7.45 12.41 1.86
N PRO A 76 -8.28 12.37 0.81
CA PRO A 76 -8.12 11.48 -0.34
C PRO A 76 -6.91 11.82 -1.19
N ILE A 77 -6.17 10.79 -1.63
CA ILE A 77 -5.07 10.99 -2.57
C ILE A 77 -5.62 11.36 -3.96
N ASN A 78 -5.02 12.36 -4.58
CA ASN A 78 -5.28 12.74 -5.97
C ASN A 78 -4.06 12.47 -6.86
N ALA A 79 -4.21 12.65 -8.17
CA ALA A 79 -3.14 12.36 -9.13
C ALA A 79 -1.87 13.22 -8.89
N GLN A 80 -2.02 14.46 -8.43
CA GLN A 80 -0.91 15.37 -8.15
C GLN A 80 -0.15 14.95 -6.88
N ALA A 81 -0.86 14.69 -5.79
CA ALA A 81 -0.28 14.23 -4.53
C ALA A 81 0.47 12.92 -4.74
N PHE A 82 -0.09 11.97 -5.49
CA PHE A 82 0.63 10.75 -5.79
C PHE A 82 1.85 10.98 -6.69
N ARG A 83 1.80 11.91 -7.65
CA ARG A 83 2.99 12.23 -8.43
C ARG A 83 4.12 12.69 -7.52
N VAL A 84 3.82 13.58 -6.57
CA VAL A 84 4.78 14.03 -5.56
C VAL A 84 5.32 12.85 -4.78
N TYR A 85 4.45 11.96 -4.28
CA TYR A 85 4.86 10.72 -3.61
C TYR A 85 5.88 9.91 -4.42
N VAL A 86 5.66 9.74 -5.73
CA VAL A 86 6.59 8.99 -6.57
C VAL A 86 7.93 9.70 -6.72
N GLU A 87 7.89 11.01 -6.96
CA GLU A 87 9.07 11.86 -7.13
C GLU A 87 9.89 12.00 -5.85
N THR A 88 9.25 11.99 -4.68
CA THR A 88 9.91 12.27 -3.41
C THR A 88 10.19 11.02 -2.59
N GLU A 89 9.25 10.09 -2.45
CA GLU A 89 9.38 8.95 -1.54
C GLU A 89 9.68 7.66 -2.28
N LEU A 90 8.89 7.31 -3.30
CA LEU A 90 9.04 6.02 -3.97
C LEU A 90 10.40 5.87 -4.66
N ILE A 91 10.85 6.89 -5.38
CA ILE A 91 12.09 6.82 -6.15
C ILE A 91 13.32 6.55 -5.29
N LYS A 92 13.32 6.99 -4.01
CA LYS A 92 14.41 6.72 -3.06
C LYS A 92 14.57 5.23 -2.75
N THR A 93 13.51 4.45 -2.98
CA THR A 93 13.42 3.03 -2.61
C THR A 93 13.52 2.09 -3.82
N LEU A 94 13.32 2.62 -5.03
CA LEU A 94 13.41 1.84 -6.27
C LEU A 94 14.87 1.55 -6.63
N LYS A 95 15.10 0.35 -7.16
CA LYS A 95 16.37 -0.14 -7.67
C LYS A 95 16.23 -0.52 -9.15
N PRO A 96 17.31 -0.40 -9.94
CA PRO A 96 17.30 -0.89 -11.32
C PRO A 96 16.88 -2.36 -11.39
N GLY A 97 15.90 -2.66 -12.25
CA GLY A 97 15.35 -4.00 -12.42
C GLY A 97 14.18 -4.35 -11.49
N ASP A 98 13.79 -3.46 -10.57
CA ASP A 98 12.55 -3.58 -9.82
C ASP A 98 11.34 -3.57 -10.77
N ILE A 99 10.28 -4.25 -10.33
CA ILE A 99 9.04 -4.40 -11.06
C ILE A 99 7.91 -3.83 -10.22
N ASP A 100 7.35 -2.72 -10.68
CA ASP A 100 6.27 -2.01 -9.99
C ASP A 100 4.92 -2.29 -10.66
N ASN A 101 3.90 -2.57 -9.83
CA ASN A 101 2.51 -2.79 -10.22
C ASN A 101 1.63 -1.54 -10.09
N LEU A 102 2.16 -0.37 -10.42
CA LEU A 102 1.48 0.93 -10.49
C LEU A 102 0.25 1.00 -11.45
N GLY A 103 -0.17 -0.14 -12.00
CA GLY A 103 -0.93 -0.28 -13.23
C GLY A 103 -2.37 0.24 -13.22
N SER A 104 -2.95 0.60 -12.08
CA SER A 104 -4.34 1.04 -12.04
C SER A 104 -4.49 2.55 -12.25
N HIS A 105 -3.53 3.35 -11.77
CA HIS A 105 -3.64 4.80 -11.79
C HIS A 105 -2.24 5.40 -11.95
N LYS A 106 -1.89 5.90 -13.17
CA LYS A 106 -1.36 7.27 -13.39
C LYS A 106 -0.68 7.52 -14.73
N GLY A 107 -0.65 8.81 -15.06
CA GLY A 107 -0.27 9.40 -16.33
C GLY A 107 1.21 9.27 -16.68
N GLN A 108 1.56 9.85 -17.83
CA GLN A 108 2.87 9.67 -18.48
C GLN A 108 4.06 10.03 -17.57
N ALA A 109 3.96 11.11 -16.80
CA ALA A 109 5.02 11.59 -15.91
C ALA A 109 5.50 10.52 -14.91
N VAL A 110 4.57 9.80 -14.26
CA VAL A 110 4.92 8.74 -13.29
C VAL A 110 5.68 7.61 -13.99
N ARG A 111 5.30 7.27 -15.23
CA ARG A 111 5.99 6.24 -16.01
C ARG A 111 7.41 6.64 -16.36
N ASP A 112 7.61 7.91 -16.68
CA ASP A 112 8.92 8.43 -17.05
C ASP A 112 9.86 8.43 -15.83
N ILE A 113 9.36 8.80 -14.64
CA ILE A 113 10.11 8.78 -13.38
C ILE A 113 10.53 7.35 -13.00
N VAL A 114 9.60 6.39 -13.05
CA VAL A 114 9.89 4.98 -12.70
C VAL A 114 10.90 4.37 -13.68
N ARG A 115 10.78 4.68 -14.98
CA ARG A 115 11.75 4.24 -16.00
C ARG A 115 13.12 4.88 -15.82
N ALA A 116 13.17 6.16 -15.44
CA ALA A 116 14.43 6.85 -15.15
C ALA A 116 15.17 6.22 -13.97
N ALA A 117 14.43 5.69 -12.99
CA ALA A 117 14.99 4.90 -11.88
C ALA A 117 15.46 3.48 -12.30
N GLY A 118 15.26 3.09 -13.56
CA GLY A 118 15.61 1.75 -14.07
C GLY A 118 14.62 0.65 -13.67
N ALA A 119 13.48 1.01 -13.08
CA ALA A 119 12.41 0.09 -12.74
C ALA A 119 11.46 -0.14 -13.93
N ARG A 120 10.79 -1.28 -13.94
CA ARG A 120 9.86 -1.70 -14.99
C ARG A 120 8.44 -1.68 -14.45
N LEU A 121 7.53 -1.12 -15.24
CA LEU A 121 6.10 -1.19 -14.93
C LEU A 121 5.54 -2.51 -15.43
N PHE A 122 4.89 -3.25 -14.54
CA PHE A 122 4.23 -4.50 -14.87
C PHE A 122 2.79 -4.44 -14.39
N PHE A 123 1.87 -4.38 -15.36
CA PHE A 123 0.45 -4.21 -15.08
C PHE A 123 -0.18 -5.54 -14.70
N LEU A 124 -0.77 -5.63 -13.50
CA LEU A 124 -1.65 -6.75 -13.16
C LEU A 124 -2.85 -6.81 -14.12
N PRO A 125 -3.36 -8.02 -14.45
CA PRO A 125 -4.64 -8.15 -15.10
C PRO A 125 -5.74 -7.46 -14.26
N PRO A 126 -6.68 -6.73 -14.90
CA PRO A 126 -7.80 -6.11 -14.18
C PRO A 126 -8.55 -7.12 -13.30
N TYR A 127 -9.02 -6.67 -12.14
CA TYR A 127 -9.83 -7.46 -11.19
C TYR A 127 -9.17 -8.77 -10.72
N SER A 128 -7.88 -8.75 -10.40
CA SER A 128 -7.16 -9.88 -9.82
C SER A 128 -6.64 -9.58 -8.39
N PRO A 129 -7.54 -9.34 -7.41
CA PRO A 129 -7.13 -9.04 -6.04
C PRO A 129 -6.36 -10.20 -5.37
N ASP A 130 -6.64 -11.44 -5.78
CA ASP A 130 -5.93 -12.64 -5.31
C ASP A 130 -4.48 -12.76 -5.81
N LEU A 131 -4.09 -11.92 -6.79
CA LEU A 131 -2.75 -11.90 -7.39
C LEU A 131 -1.92 -10.71 -6.93
N ASN A 132 -2.51 -9.85 -6.09
CA ASN A 132 -1.82 -8.79 -5.39
C ASN A 132 -1.77 -9.17 -3.91
N PRO A 133 -0.61 -9.51 -3.34
CA PRO A 133 -0.50 -9.83 -1.92
C PRO A 133 -0.91 -8.67 -1.00
N CYS A 134 -1.24 -7.48 -1.51
CA CYS A 134 -1.85 -6.43 -0.69
C CYS A 134 -3.38 -6.48 -0.61
N MET A 135 -4.06 -7.10 -1.58
CA MET A 135 -5.53 -7.16 -1.67
C MET A 135 -6.14 -8.46 -1.11
N ASP A 136 -5.32 -9.45 -0.75
CA ASP A 136 -5.75 -10.69 -0.07
C ASP A 136 -5.99 -10.52 1.45
N GLY A 137 -5.84 -9.28 1.96
CA GLY A 137 -5.97 -8.94 3.37
C GLY A 137 -4.66 -9.00 4.17
N SER A 138 -3.56 -9.45 3.57
CA SER A 138 -2.28 -9.59 4.28
C SER A 138 -1.49 -8.29 4.39
N CYS A 139 -1.73 -7.26 3.55
CA CYS A 139 -1.08 -5.95 3.70
C CYS A 139 -1.73 -5.09 4.77
N GLY A 140 -3.06 -4.95 4.79
CA GLY A 140 -3.76 -4.18 5.83
C GLY A 140 -3.43 -4.65 7.26
N SER A 141 -3.31 -5.97 7.46
CA SER A 141 -2.87 -6.55 8.74
C SER A 141 -1.38 -6.33 9.04
N ARG A 142 -0.51 -6.37 8.03
CA ARG A 142 0.95 -6.21 8.19
C ARG A 142 1.39 -4.75 8.33
N VAL A 143 0.64 -3.82 7.74
CA VAL A 143 0.77 -2.37 7.93
C VAL A 143 0.22 -1.99 9.30
N SER A 144 -0.98 -2.45 9.65
CA SER A 144 -1.59 -2.17 10.97
C SER A 144 -0.79 -2.77 12.13
N GLY A 145 -0.16 -3.94 11.98
CA GLY A 145 0.61 -4.59 13.04
C GLY A 145 2.10 -4.21 13.13
N ARG A 146 2.59 -3.32 12.24
CA ARG A 146 3.96 -2.79 12.29
C ARG A 146 4.02 -1.29 12.53
N ILE A 147 2.93 -0.57 12.25
CA ILE A 147 2.79 0.87 12.51
C ILE A 147 2.18 1.12 13.91
N TRP A 148 1.63 0.09 14.56
CA TRP A 148 1.06 0.12 15.90
C TRP A 148 1.59 -1.02 16.77
#